data_AF-A0A4S2MCP6-F1
#
_entry.id   AF-A0A4S2MCP6-F1
#
_cell.length_a   1.000
_cell.length_b   1.000
_cell.length_c   1.000
_cell.angle_alpha   90.00
_cell.angle_beta   90.00
_cell.angle_gamma   90.00
#
_symmetry.space_group_name_H-M   'P 1'
#
loop_
_entity.id
_entity.type
_entity.pdbx_description
1 polymer ?
#
loop_
_entity_poly.entity_id
_entity_poly.type
_entity_poly.pdbx_seq_one_letter_code
_entity_poly.pdbx_strand_id
1 'polypeptide(L)'
;METTHLVGFPWDNKTTYYQTMLEKRIQNLLLGVLIFCHISICNSEYYSATTELNRAYEVGKQLASDLDTYLELEEARLSRIRRVAKRLSTQGLDPQLAATPEDFFGNPVHAYLTVKRLAVNWKADLLALLDGYSEQEQNQETGFESVSTQELRARVEQSANMLPGHNDVTGAADALLLLQSTYRLRAEDIANGKLTADLTCPKLTAAQCVHLGQQAYNAYDFFRAEEWFRVAYNRLWEELHLSDTHFAMGEDGNPRRQRSSLAEEKEDFDFSIPDEAQPTSVQVLEHLAYALGRQGRYAEALNVTRLILEEDPAHEQSLSNEEFYRTQIQKGEGIIGPAPPPEKLSKLDEETEIYQALCRGEQVFPPPPDDQVYCRYYVPHPYYKIGPVKEEVLYPDPRIIMWYDVIYPSEVERIQELALPRLRRATVKNPVTGKLENAHYRTSKSAWLQDGLDEVTHRMNQRIHALTGLAMETAEDLQVGNYGIGGYYAPHFDFGRKREKDAFEVQNGNRVATIIFYLTDVKAGGATVFNRLGALVKPVRGAAGFWYNLHPSGEGDLRTRHVACPVLVGSKWVMNVWFHERGQEFRRPCELTRGPVEIDDGF
;
A
#
# COMPACT_ATOMS: atom_id res chain seq x y z
N MET A 1 21.66 55.19 67.93
CA MET A 1 20.96 56.29 67.23
C MET A 1 19.84 55.67 66.43
N GLU A 2 18.62 56.09 66.74
CA GLU A 2 17.35 55.63 66.19
C GLU A 2 17.26 55.84 64.67
N THR A 3 16.46 55.03 63.98
CA THR A 3 15.28 55.52 63.22
C THR A 3 14.44 54.37 62.66
N THR A 4 13.14 54.53 62.85
CA THR A 4 11.96 53.77 62.40
C THR A 4 11.66 53.97 60.92
N HIS A 5 11.08 52.97 60.23
CA HIS A 5 10.13 53.12 59.09
C HIS A 5 9.45 51.74 58.85
N LEU A 6 8.17 51.57 59.18
CA LEU A 6 6.93 51.84 58.42
C LEU A 6 6.53 50.75 57.40
N VAL A 7 5.28 50.32 57.58
CA VAL A 7 4.50 49.27 56.91
C VAL A 7 4.12 49.67 55.49
N GLY A 8 4.13 48.71 54.55
CA GLY A 8 3.50 48.81 53.23
C GLY A 8 2.94 47.46 52.77
N PHE A 9 1.61 47.36 52.67
CA PHE A 9 0.89 46.26 52.02
C PHE A 9 1.02 46.36 50.49
N PRO A 10 1.19 45.26 49.74
CA PRO A 10 0.98 45.25 48.30
C PRO A 10 -0.42 44.74 47.94
N TRP A 11 -1.24 45.63 47.40
CA TRP A 11 -2.32 45.28 46.47
C TRP A 11 -1.73 45.26 45.06
N ASP A 12 -1.58 44.11 44.40
CA ASP A 12 -1.78 43.98 42.92
C ASP A 12 -1.75 42.54 42.35
N ASN A 13 -2.32 41.53 43.03
CA ASN A 13 -2.24 40.13 42.58
C ASN A 13 -3.28 39.70 41.52
N LYS A 14 -4.19 40.58 41.09
CA LYS A 14 -5.25 40.21 40.12
C LYS A 14 -4.85 40.47 38.67
N THR A 15 -4.07 41.52 38.41
CA THR A 15 -3.72 41.93 37.04
C THR A 15 -2.71 40.97 36.40
N THR A 16 -1.76 40.45 37.20
CA THR A 16 -0.73 39.49 36.78
C THR A 16 -1.28 38.10 36.48
N TYR A 17 -2.37 37.69 37.14
CA TYR A 17 -3.00 36.37 36.94
C TYR A 17 -3.73 36.29 35.59
N TYR A 18 -4.41 37.37 35.17
CA TYR A 18 -5.09 37.38 33.87
C TYR A 18 -4.13 37.53 32.69
N GLN A 19 -3.04 38.30 32.83
CA GLN A 19 -2.00 38.40 31.80
C GLN A 19 -1.28 37.06 31.57
N THR A 20 -0.90 36.36 32.64
CA THR A 20 -0.26 35.03 32.51
C THR A 20 -1.18 33.95 31.96
N MET A 21 -2.50 34.04 32.19
CA MET A 21 -3.46 33.10 31.61
C MET A 21 -3.71 33.39 30.11
N LEU A 22 -3.69 34.66 29.69
CA LEU A 22 -3.83 35.05 28.29
C LEU A 22 -2.57 34.70 27.48
N GLU A 23 -1.38 34.93 28.03
CA GLU A 23 -0.11 34.53 27.42
C GLU A 23 0.01 33.01 27.29
N LYS A 24 -0.42 32.23 28.29
CA LYS A 24 -0.47 30.75 28.18
C LYS A 24 -1.48 30.26 27.16
N ARG A 25 -2.62 30.93 26.98
CA ARG A 25 -3.60 30.58 25.95
C ARG A 25 -3.10 30.93 24.55
N ILE A 26 -2.43 32.07 24.38
CA ILE A 26 -1.82 32.47 23.11
C ILE A 26 -0.61 31.58 22.79
N GLN A 27 0.20 31.21 23.77
CA GLN A 27 1.27 30.23 23.60
C GLN A 27 0.72 28.84 23.27
N ASN A 28 -0.37 28.38 23.89
CA ASN A 28 -0.99 27.09 23.56
C ASN A 28 -1.70 27.10 22.19
N LEU A 29 -2.25 28.24 21.75
CA LEU A 29 -2.78 28.42 20.39
C LEU A 29 -1.66 28.48 19.35
N LEU A 30 -0.56 29.19 19.63
CA LEU A 30 0.63 29.22 18.77
C LEU A 30 1.35 27.88 18.75
N LEU A 31 1.39 27.13 19.86
CA LEU A 31 1.92 25.77 19.92
C LEU A 31 0.98 24.80 19.18
N GLY A 32 -0.33 24.99 19.25
CA GLY A 32 -1.32 24.23 18.46
C GLY A 32 -1.20 24.46 16.95
N VAL A 33 -0.94 25.70 16.53
CA VAL A 33 -0.70 26.07 15.12
C VAL A 33 0.70 25.63 14.64
N LEU A 34 1.72 25.67 15.51
CA LEU A 34 3.07 25.16 15.20
C LEU A 34 3.12 23.62 15.20
N ILE A 35 2.29 22.94 15.98
CA ILE A 35 2.13 21.47 15.93
C ILE A 35 1.41 21.05 14.63
N PHE A 36 0.52 21.88 14.09
CA PHE A 36 -0.06 21.65 12.75
C PHE A 36 0.92 21.97 11.60
N CYS A 37 1.84 22.91 11.78
CA CYS A 37 2.85 23.27 10.76
C CYS A 37 4.15 22.44 10.81
N HIS A 38 4.34 21.57 11.80
CA HIS A 38 5.48 20.64 11.89
C HIS A 38 5.13 19.18 11.58
N ILE A 39 4.09 18.94 10.76
CA ILE A 39 4.06 17.70 9.98
C ILE A 39 5.29 17.77 9.07
N SER A 40 6.39 17.16 9.50
CA SER A 40 7.50 16.84 8.61
C SER A 40 6.90 16.25 7.35
N ILE A 41 7.11 16.94 6.23
CA ILE A 41 6.78 16.47 4.89
C ILE A 41 7.57 15.18 4.71
N CYS A 42 6.91 14.07 5.00
CA CYS A 42 7.45 12.73 4.85
C CYS A 42 6.68 12.16 3.67
N ASN A 43 7.35 12.04 2.53
CA ASN A 43 6.84 11.26 1.40
C ASN A 43 6.59 9.84 1.92
N SER A 44 5.33 9.55 2.22
CA SER A 44 4.88 8.26 2.72
C SER A 44 4.70 7.35 1.52
N GLU A 45 5.43 6.24 1.47
CA GLU A 45 5.14 5.18 0.50
C GLU A 45 3.90 4.39 0.93
N TYR A 46 2.90 4.30 0.06
CA TYR A 46 1.58 3.75 0.33
C TYR A 46 1.53 2.22 0.19
N TYR A 47 2.30 1.64 -0.74
CA TYR A 47 2.33 0.18 -0.96
C TYR A 47 2.89 -0.59 0.24
N SER A 48 3.74 0.06 1.05
CA SER A 48 4.45 -0.57 2.17
C SER A 48 3.58 -0.89 3.39
N ALA A 49 2.39 -0.29 3.50
CA ALA A 49 1.48 -0.44 4.64
C ALA A 49 0.02 -0.21 4.23
N THR A 50 -0.88 -1.14 4.57
CA THR A 50 -2.31 -1.02 4.23
C THR A 50 -2.99 0.19 4.90
N THR A 51 -2.44 0.70 6.00
CA THR A 51 -2.99 1.84 6.73
C THR A 51 -2.95 3.13 5.91
N GLU A 52 -1.89 3.35 5.14
CA GLU A 52 -1.77 4.55 4.32
C GLU A 52 -2.69 4.48 3.11
N LEU A 53 -2.86 3.29 2.51
CA LEU A 53 -3.83 3.10 1.44
C LEU A 53 -5.25 3.42 1.92
N ASN A 54 -5.63 2.97 3.12
CA ASN A 54 -6.92 3.35 3.72
C ASN A 54 -7.03 4.87 3.91
N ARG A 55 -5.97 5.53 4.39
CA ARG A 55 -5.96 6.98 4.58
C ARG A 55 -6.09 7.74 3.26
N ALA A 56 -5.33 7.33 2.24
CA ALA A 56 -5.40 7.90 0.90
C ALA A 56 -6.79 7.69 0.27
N TYR A 57 -7.38 6.52 0.48
CA TYR A 57 -8.74 6.21 0.01
C TYR A 57 -9.78 7.14 0.65
N GLU A 58 -9.75 7.32 1.97
CA GLU A 58 -10.68 8.23 2.66
C GLU A 58 -10.50 9.70 2.20
N VAL A 59 -9.26 10.14 1.99
CA VAL A 59 -8.97 11.46 1.41
C VAL A 59 -9.54 11.57 0.00
N GLY A 60 -9.34 10.55 -0.85
CA GLY A 60 -9.89 10.51 -2.21
C GLY A 60 -11.42 10.57 -2.22
N LYS A 61 -12.08 9.85 -1.32
CA LYS A 61 -13.53 9.88 -1.14
C LYS A 61 -14.03 11.26 -0.72
N GLN A 62 -13.33 11.93 0.20
CA GLN A 62 -13.67 13.29 0.60
C GLN A 62 -13.53 14.27 -0.56
N LEU A 63 -12.44 14.18 -1.34
CA LEU A 63 -12.24 15.03 -2.52
C LEU A 63 -13.30 14.81 -3.59
N ALA A 64 -13.74 13.57 -3.80
CA ALA A 64 -14.84 13.25 -4.71
C ALA A 64 -16.16 13.88 -4.23
N SER A 65 -16.48 13.76 -2.93
CA SER A 65 -17.67 14.40 -2.35
C SER A 65 -17.63 15.93 -2.45
N ASP A 66 -16.44 16.53 -2.27
CA ASP A 66 -16.24 17.96 -2.43
C ASP A 66 -16.44 18.40 -3.89
N LEU A 67 -16.01 17.58 -4.86
CA LEU A 67 -16.21 17.81 -6.28
C LEU A 67 -17.70 17.71 -6.65
N ASP A 68 -18.42 16.72 -6.16
CA ASP A 68 -19.87 16.58 -6.39
C ASP A 68 -20.62 17.82 -5.87
N THR A 69 -20.27 18.27 -4.66
CA THR A 69 -20.82 19.51 -4.08
C THR A 69 -20.54 20.72 -4.97
N TYR A 70 -19.32 20.83 -5.51
CA TYR A 70 -18.97 21.89 -6.45
C TYR A 70 -19.76 21.81 -7.77
N LEU A 71 -19.94 20.59 -8.32
CA LEU A 71 -20.73 20.37 -9.53
C LEU A 71 -22.19 20.80 -9.34
N GLU A 72 -22.81 20.45 -8.21
CA GLU A 72 -24.17 20.89 -7.89
C GLU A 72 -24.30 22.43 -7.85
N LEU A 73 -23.31 23.11 -7.25
CA LEU A 73 -23.27 24.57 -7.20
C LEU A 73 -23.14 25.19 -8.60
N GLU A 74 -22.29 24.64 -9.45
CA GLU A 74 -22.11 25.09 -10.83
C GLU A 74 -23.32 24.78 -11.71
N GLU A 75 -23.98 23.63 -11.54
CA GLU A 75 -25.23 23.32 -12.23
C GLU A 75 -26.36 24.27 -11.82
N ALA A 76 -26.46 24.60 -10.54
CA ALA A 76 -27.42 25.58 -10.04
C ALA A 76 -27.14 26.98 -10.61
N ARG A 77 -25.86 27.37 -10.68
CA ARG A 77 -25.42 28.62 -11.32
C ARG A 77 -25.75 28.64 -12.80
N LEU A 78 -25.38 27.61 -13.54
CA LEU A 78 -25.67 27.49 -14.97
C LEU A 78 -27.17 27.48 -15.24
N SER A 79 -27.96 26.85 -14.36
CA SER A 79 -29.42 26.88 -14.42
C SER A 79 -29.99 28.30 -14.21
N ARG A 80 -29.43 29.08 -13.27
CA ARG A 80 -29.77 30.51 -13.11
C ARG A 80 -29.45 31.29 -14.38
N ILE A 81 -28.26 31.12 -14.93
CA ILE A 81 -27.82 31.80 -16.16
C ILE A 81 -28.73 31.43 -17.33
N ARG A 82 -29.02 30.14 -17.54
CA ARG A 82 -29.93 29.65 -18.58
C ARG A 82 -31.33 30.24 -18.44
N ARG A 83 -31.87 30.37 -17.21
CA ARG A 83 -33.17 31.02 -16.97
C ARG A 83 -33.17 32.48 -17.40
N VAL A 84 -32.13 33.24 -17.04
CA VAL A 84 -32.03 34.66 -17.44
C VAL A 84 -31.87 34.77 -18.94
N ALA A 85 -30.97 34.00 -19.56
CA ALA A 85 -30.76 33.98 -21.01
C ALA A 85 -32.06 33.66 -21.77
N LYS A 86 -32.84 32.67 -21.30
CA LYS A 86 -34.16 32.35 -21.87
C LYS A 86 -35.15 33.51 -21.73
N ARG A 87 -35.23 34.18 -20.56
CA ARG A 87 -36.08 35.37 -20.39
C ARG A 87 -35.70 36.52 -21.33
N LEU A 88 -34.40 36.72 -21.54
CA LEU A 88 -33.89 37.71 -22.48
C LEU A 88 -34.28 37.35 -23.92
N SER A 89 -34.25 36.07 -24.29
CA SER A 89 -34.55 35.60 -25.66
C SER A 89 -36.03 35.43 -26.00
N THR A 90 -36.90 34.99 -25.06
CA THR A 90 -38.28 34.57 -25.40
C THR A 90 -39.37 35.62 -25.24
N GLN A 91 -39.13 36.73 -24.53
CA GLN A 91 -40.17 37.75 -24.34
C GLN A 91 -39.87 38.96 -25.21
N GLY A 92 -40.74 39.31 -26.16
CA GLY A 92 -40.85 40.68 -26.69
C GLY A 92 -39.98 41.10 -27.88
N LEU A 93 -39.24 40.18 -28.52
CA LEU A 93 -38.63 40.42 -29.83
C LEU A 93 -38.86 39.17 -30.69
N ASP A 94 -40.13 38.89 -30.99
CA ASP A 94 -40.44 37.96 -32.07
C ASP A 94 -40.50 38.77 -33.37
N PRO A 95 -39.48 38.71 -34.24
CA PRO A 95 -39.47 39.46 -35.50
C PRO A 95 -40.60 39.03 -36.44
N GLN A 96 -41.34 37.95 -36.13
CA GLN A 96 -42.44 37.47 -36.97
C GLN A 96 -43.72 38.30 -36.92
N LEU A 97 -43.83 39.27 -35.98
CA LEU A 97 -45.04 40.10 -35.81
C LEU A 97 -45.02 41.42 -36.61
N ALA A 98 -43.94 41.77 -37.32
CA ALA A 98 -43.85 42.94 -38.18
C ALA A 98 -42.93 42.69 -39.38
N ALA A 99 -43.30 43.19 -40.57
CA ALA A 99 -42.54 42.97 -41.80
C ALA A 99 -41.19 43.70 -41.83
N THR A 100 -41.06 44.79 -41.07
CA THR A 100 -39.82 45.56 -40.90
C THR A 100 -39.65 46.07 -39.46
N PRO A 101 -38.42 46.33 -38.99
CA PRO A 101 -38.18 46.94 -37.68
C PRO A 101 -38.84 48.32 -37.52
N GLU A 102 -38.98 49.07 -38.62
CA GLU A 102 -39.59 50.40 -38.65
C GLU A 102 -41.09 50.34 -38.36
N ASP A 103 -41.81 49.34 -38.90
CA ASP A 103 -43.23 49.11 -38.59
C ASP A 103 -43.44 48.69 -37.12
N PHE A 104 -42.50 47.91 -36.57
CA PHE A 104 -42.56 47.44 -35.19
C PHE A 104 -42.40 48.60 -34.19
N PHE A 105 -41.38 49.44 -34.38
CA PHE A 105 -41.11 50.59 -33.52
C PHE A 105 -41.96 51.83 -33.85
N GLY A 106 -42.62 51.85 -35.02
CA GLY A 106 -43.62 52.86 -35.36
C GLY A 106 -44.86 52.81 -34.47
N ASN A 107 -45.15 51.66 -33.83
CA ASN A 107 -46.18 51.57 -32.80
C ASN A 107 -45.65 52.17 -31.47
N PRO A 108 -46.23 53.28 -30.96
CA PRO A 108 -45.73 53.96 -29.76
C PRO A 108 -45.73 53.07 -28.50
N VAL A 109 -46.63 52.07 -28.43
CA VAL A 109 -46.69 51.11 -27.33
C VAL A 109 -45.52 50.12 -27.42
N HIS A 110 -45.20 49.59 -28.60
CA HIS A 110 -44.05 48.71 -28.79
C HIS A 110 -42.72 49.43 -28.55
N ALA A 111 -42.58 50.67 -29.04
CA ALA A 111 -41.42 51.50 -28.78
C ALA A 111 -41.24 51.78 -27.28
N TYR A 112 -42.31 52.21 -26.58
CA TYR A 112 -42.27 52.46 -25.14
C TYR A 112 -41.91 51.19 -24.35
N LEU A 113 -42.55 50.05 -24.65
CA LEU A 113 -42.29 48.78 -23.95
C LEU A 113 -40.86 48.28 -24.21
N THR A 114 -40.34 48.41 -25.44
CA THR A 114 -38.96 48.02 -25.76
C THR A 114 -37.94 48.91 -25.07
N VAL A 115 -38.13 50.24 -25.11
CA VAL A 115 -37.26 51.20 -24.43
C VAL A 115 -37.28 50.97 -22.92
N LYS A 116 -38.47 50.82 -22.31
CA LYS A 116 -38.61 50.53 -20.88
C LYS A 116 -37.90 49.23 -20.50
N ARG A 117 -38.00 48.19 -21.32
CA ARG A 117 -37.33 46.91 -21.08
C ARG A 117 -35.81 47.03 -21.13
N LEU A 118 -35.28 47.68 -22.18
CA LEU A 118 -33.83 47.90 -22.33
C LEU A 118 -33.27 48.81 -21.23
N ALA A 119 -34.04 49.81 -20.80
CA ALA A 119 -33.64 50.78 -19.78
C ALA A 119 -33.69 50.23 -18.34
N VAL A 120 -34.67 49.38 -18.01
CA VAL A 120 -34.92 48.95 -16.61
C VAL A 120 -34.52 47.50 -16.36
N ASN A 121 -34.99 46.56 -17.18
CA ASN A 121 -34.85 45.13 -16.88
C ASN A 121 -33.60 44.52 -17.52
N TRP A 122 -33.25 44.90 -18.75
CA TRP A 122 -32.13 44.31 -19.47
C TRP A 122 -30.78 44.60 -18.79
N LYS A 123 -30.54 45.86 -18.44
CA LYS A 123 -29.31 46.27 -17.73
C LYS A 123 -29.26 45.67 -16.32
N ALA A 124 -30.36 45.67 -15.57
CA ALA A 124 -30.39 45.11 -14.22
C ALA A 124 -30.26 43.58 -14.21
N ASP A 125 -30.88 42.86 -15.15
CA ASP A 125 -30.77 41.39 -15.25
C ASP A 125 -29.37 40.96 -15.71
N LEU A 126 -28.74 41.71 -16.63
CA LEU A 126 -27.35 41.47 -17.04
C LEU A 126 -26.35 41.84 -15.95
N LEU A 127 -26.56 42.95 -15.25
CA LEU A 127 -25.73 43.31 -14.10
C LEU A 127 -25.93 42.30 -12.97
N ALA A 128 -27.13 41.84 -12.65
CA ALA A 128 -27.34 40.78 -11.66
C ALA A 128 -26.67 39.44 -12.06
N LEU A 129 -26.51 39.16 -13.36
CA LEU A 129 -25.72 38.03 -13.86
C LEU A 129 -24.20 38.23 -13.69
N LEU A 130 -23.72 39.46 -13.86
CA LEU A 130 -22.30 39.82 -13.77
C LEU A 130 -21.85 40.10 -12.32
N ASP A 131 -22.74 40.69 -11.52
CA ASP A 131 -22.55 41.13 -10.13
C ASP A 131 -22.95 40.04 -9.12
N GLY A 132 -23.70 39.02 -9.55
CA GLY A 132 -23.81 37.71 -8.87
C GLY A 132 -22.50 36.92 -8.82
N TYR A 133 -21.38 37.62 -9.06
CA TYR A 133 -19.99 37.22 -8.95
C TYR A 133 -19.19 38.12 -7.99
N SER A 134 -19.87 38.86 -7.11
CA SER A 134 -19.25 39.51 -5.97
C SER A 134 -19.58 38.76 -4.69
N GLU A 135 -18.54 38.37 -3.96
CA GLU A 135 -18.48 37.43 -2.84
C GLU A 135 -19.26 37.82 -1.57
N GLN A 136 -20.33 38.62 -1.64
CA GLN A 136 -20.94 39.22 -0.44
C GLN A 136 -22.38 38.80 -0.12
N GLU A 137 -23.09 38.06 -0.96
CA GLU A 137 -24.50 37.68 -0.70
C GLU A 137 -24.73 36.22 -0.26
N GLN A 138 -23.68 35.39 -0.10
CA GLN A 138 -23.82 34.00 0.35
C GLN A 138 -24.04 33.82 1.87
N ASN A 139 -23.93 34.88 2.68
CA ASN A 139 -23.81 34.72 4.14
C ASN A 139 -25.09 34.82 4.96
N GLN A 140 -26.31 34.87 4.38
CA GLN A 140 -27.50 35.14 5.22
C GLN A 140 -28.70 34.19 5.18
N GLU A 141 -28.86 33.24 4.25
CA GLU A 141 -30.09 32.41 4.30
C GLU A 141 -29.95 30.90 4.05
N THR A 142 -28.76 30.38 3.78
CA THR A 142 -28.52 28.94 3.82
C THR A 142 -27.19 28.69 4.50
N GLY A 143 -27.17 28.00 5.64
CA GLY A 143 -25.95 27.61 6.36
C GLY A 143 -25.12 26.56 5.61
N PHE A 144 -25.01 26.70 4.29
CA PHE A 144 -24.27 25.85 3.38
C PHE A 144 -23.03 26.63 2.96
N GLU A 145 -21.89 26.30 3.56
CA GLU A 145 -20.59 26.84 3.17
C GLU A 145 -20.39 26.54 1.68
N SER A 146 -20.44 27.58 0.85
CA SER A 146 -20.18 27.45 -0.57
C SER A 146 -18.70 27.23 -0.77
N VAL A 147 -18.33 26.01 -1.14
CA VAL A 147 -16.96 25.69 -1.55
C VAL A 147 -16.64 26.50 -2.81
N SER A 148 -15.77 27.51 -2.69
CA SER A 148 -15.29 28.24 -3.86
C SER A 148 -14.32 27.37 -4.68
N THR A 149 -14.13 27.70 -5.97
CA THR A 149 -13.11 27.03 -6.81
C THR A 149 -11.70 27.15 -6.23
N GLN A 150 -11.40 28.25 -5.54
CA GLN A 150 -10.12 28.46 -4.87
C GLN A 150 -9.99 27.58 -3.62
N GLU A 151 -11.07 27.35 -2.87
CA GLU A 151 -11.07 26.46 -1.72
C GLU A 151 -10.97 24.99 -2.12
N LEU A 152 -11.70 24.56 -3.16
CA LEU A 152 -11.57 23.20 -3.69
C LEU A 152 -10.14 22.95 -4.17
N ARG A 153 -9.56 23.90 -4.91
CA ARG A 153 -8.17 23.85 -5.35
C ARG A 153 -7.20 23.79 -4.17
N ALA A 154 -7.39 24.63 -3.16
CA ALA A 154 -6.55 24.63 -1.96
C ALA A 154 -6.63 23.29 -1.21
N ARG A 155 -7.82 22.69 -1.11
CA ARG A 155 -8.00 21.37 -0.47
C ARG A 155 -7.37 20.24 -1.28
N VAL A 156 -7.46 20.28 -2.62
CA VAL A 156 -6.74 19.36 -3.50
C VAL A 156 -5.23 19.52 -3.34
N GLU A 157 -4.71 20.74 -3.38
CA GLU A 157 -3.27 21.03 -3.22
C GLU A 157 -2.75 20.62 -1.83
N GLN A 158 -3.55 20.84 -0.77
CA GLN A 158 -3.23 20.41 0.59
C GLN A 158 -3.23 18.88 0.74
N SER A 159 -4.12 18.20 0.02
CA SER A 159 -4.30 16.75 0.07
C SER A 159 -3.43 15.99 -0.94
N ALA A 160 -2.83 16.67 -1.92
CA ALA A 160 -2.04 16.06 -2.99
C ALA A 160 -0.86 15.24 -2.45
N ASN A 161 -0.22 15.69 -1.37
CA ASN A 161 0.87 14.95 -0.72
C ASN A 161 0.38 13.72 0.06
N MET A 162 -0.93 13.58 0.28
CA MET A 162 -1.57 12.43 0.94
C MET A 162 -2.11 11.38 -0.06
N LEU A 163 -1.95 11.62 -1.37
CA LEU A 163 -2.32 10.68 -2.41
C LEU A 163 -1.07 9.93 -2.93
N PRO A 164 -1.23 8.69 -3.44
CA PRO A 164 -0.11 7.92 -4.00
C PRO A 164 0.49 8.58 -5.24
N GLY A 165 1.81 8.47 -5.38
CA GLY A 165 2.55 8.94 -6.55
C GLY A 165 2.97 7.80 -7.49
N HIS A 166 3.71 8.13 -8.54
CA HIS A 166 4.18 7.14 -9.53
C HIS A 166 5.07 6.04 -8.90
N ASN A 167 5.91 6.39 -7.92
CA ASN A 167 6.75 5.43 -7.20
C ASN A 167 5.91 4.38 -6.44
N ASP A 168 4.71 4.75 -5.97
CA ASP A 168 3.82 3.82 -5.29
C ASP A 168 3.18 2.82 -6.26
N VAL A 169 2.90 3.26 -7.49
CA VAL A 169 2.43 2.38 -8.57
C VAL A 169 3.50 1.36 -8.93
N THR A 170 4.76 1.79 -9.09
CA THR A 170 5.89 0.88 -9.32
C THR A 170 6.06 -0.10 -8.16
N GLY A 171 6.05 0.38 -6.91
CA GLY A 171 6.16 -0.49 -5.73
C GLY A 171 5.01 -1.50 -5.60
N ALA A 172 3.78 -1.11 -5.97
CA ALA A 172 2.65 -2.02 -6.02
C ALA A 172 2.77 -3.06 -7.14
N ALA A 173 3.30 -2.69 -8.30
CA ALA A 173 3.60 -3.62 -9.39
C ALA A 173 4.68 -4.63 -8.99
N ASP A 174 5.78 -4.18 -8.38
CA ASP A 174 6.84 -5.05 -7.86
C ASP A 174 6.30 -6.03 -6.82
N ALA A 175 5.43 -5.56 -5.92
CA ALA A 175 4.76 -6.39 -4.93
C ALA A 175 3.89 -7.48 -5.59
N LEU A 176 3.15 -7.15 -6.65
CA LEU A 176 2.34 -8.12 -7.39
C LEU A 176 3.19 -9.17 -8.11
N LEU A 177 4.29 -8.76 -8.73
CA LEU A 177 5.27 -9.68 -9.36
C LEU A 177 5.97 -10.57 -8.32
N LEU A 178 6.24 -10.04 -7.12
CA LEU A 178 6.75 -10.84 -6.00
C LEU A 178 5.73 -11.88 -5.54
N LEU A 179 4.45 -11.54 -5.48
CA LEU A 179 3.38 -12.49 -5.17
C LEU A 179 3.26 -13.55 -6.25
N GLN A 180 3.31 -13.15 -7.53
CA GLN A 180 3.30 -14.07 -8.67
C GLN A 180 4.44 -15.09 -8.57
N SER A 181 5.67 -14.62 -8.29
CA SER A 181 6.83 -15.49 -8.14
C SER A 181 6.72 -16.42 -6.94
N THR A 182 6.45 -15.88 -5.76
CA THR A 182 6.44 -16.64 -4.51
C THR A 182 5.37 -17.72 -4.51
N TYR A 183 4.15 -17.38 -4.95
CA TYR A 183 3.00 -18.28 -4.90
C TYR A 183 2.74 -19.03 -6.22
N ARG A 184 3.62 -18.90 -7.22
CA ARG A 184 3.48 -19.52 -8.56
C ARG A 184 2.10 -19.24 -9.18
N LEU A 185 1.64 -18.00 -9.06
CA LEU A 185 0.37 -17.57 -9.63
C LEU A 185 0.54 -17.35 -11.14
N ARG A 186 -0.47 -17.71 -11.93
CA ARG A 186 -0.48 -17.41 -13.37
C ARG A 186 -0.87 -15.94 -13.58
N ALA A 187 -0.21 -15.25 -14.49
CA ALA A 187 -0.54 -13.87 -14.86
C ALA A 187 -2.00 -13.76 -15.33
N GLU A 188 -2.50 -14.78 -16.03
CA GLU A 188 -3.90 -14.86 -16.45
C GLU A 188 -4.88 -14.89 -15.28
N ASP A 189 -4.57 -15.64 -14.22
CA ASP A 189 -5.43 -15.73 -13.03
C ASP A 189 -5.43 -14.41 -12.27
N ILE A 190 -4.26 -13.79 -12.09
CA ILE A 190 -4.13 -12.46 -11.47
C ILE A 190 -4.94 -11.43 -12.27
N ALA A 191 -4.75 -11.39 -13.59
CA ALA A 191 -5.42 -10.43 -14.45
C ALA A 191 -6.94 -10.62 -14.47
N ASN A 192 -7.42 -11.86 -14.34
CA ASN A 192 -8.85 -12.18 -14.21
C ASN A 192 -9.41 -12.02 -12.79
N GLY A 193 -8.59 -11.55 -11.86
CA GLY A 193 -8.95 -11.32 -10.47
C GLY A 193 -9.22 -12.60 -9.65
N LYS A 194 -8.60 -13.72 -10.05
CA LYS A 194 -8.72 -15.04 -9.41
C LYS A 194 -7.47 -15.34 -8.58
N LEU A 195 -7.31 -14.68 -7.44
CA LEU A 195 -6.14 -14.88 -6.57
C LEU A 195 -6.29 -16.08 -5.62
N THR A 196 -7.49 -16.31 -5.09
CA THR A 196 -7.81 -17.47 -4.24
C THR A 196 -9.24 -17.90 -4.50
N ALA A 197 -9.63 -19.11 -4.09
CA ALA A 197 -10.97 -19.64 -4.33
C ALA A 197 -12.10 -18.74 -3.79
N ASP A 198 -11.84 -18.01 -2.70
CA ASP A 198 -12.84 -17.23 -1.97
C ASP A 198 -12.78 -15.71 -2.26
N LEU A 199 -11.86 -15.26 -3.14
CA LEU A 199 -11.68 -13.85 -3.47
C LEU A 199 -11.70 -13.63 -4.98
N THR A 200 -12.73 -12.90 -5.40
CA THR A 200 -12.82 -12.30 -6.74
C THR A 200 -12.49 -10.82 -6.63
N CYS A 201 -11.50 -10.35 -7.39
CA CYS A 201 -11.23 -8.93 -7.54
C CYS A 201 -11.53 -8.47 -8.98
N PRO A 202 -11.56 -7.15 -9.24
CA PRO A 202 -11.74 -6.62 -10.59
C PRO A 202 -10.69 -7.17 -11.56
N LYS A 203 -11.06 -7.22 -12.84
CA LYS A 203 -10.16 -7.64 -13.91
C LYS A 203 -9.23 -6.49 -14.27
N LEU A 204 -7.98 -6.82 -14.59
CA LEU A 204 -7.03 -5.87 -15.18
C LEU A 204 -7.33 -5.65 -16.66
N THR A 205 -7.10 -4.42 -17.13
CA THR A 205 -7.16 -4.04 -18.56
C THR A 205 -5.95 -4.52 -19.34
N ALA A 206 -6.00 -4.48 -20.67
CA ALA A 206 -4.83 -4.73 -21.50
C ALA A 206 -3.66 -3.79 -21.17
N ALA A 207 -3.94 -2.48 -21.00
CA ALA A 207 -2.94 -1.47 -20.61
C ALA A 207 -2.22 -1.81 -19.29
N GLN A 208 -2.98 -2.19 -18.26
CA GLN A 208 -2.43 -2.56 -16.95
C GLN A 208 -1.57 -3.83 -17.01
N CYS A 209 -1.96 -4.80 -17.85
CA CYS A 209 -1.14 -5.99 -18.09
C CYS A 209 0.18 -5.66 -18.79
N VAL A 210 0.19 -4.72 -19.75
CA VAL A 210 1.43 -4.23 -20.38
C VAL A 210 2.33 -3.57 -19.35
N HIS A 211 1.78 -2.72 -18.47
CA HIS A 211 2.56 -2.08 -17.42
C HIS A 211 3.27 -3.11 -16.52
N LEU A 212 2.57 -4.16 -16.08
CA LEU A 212 3.18 -5.25 -15.29
C LEU A 212 4.27 -5.99 -16.05
N GLY A 213 4.05 -6.25 -17.36
CA GLY A 213 5.06 -6.84 -18.23
C GLY A 213 6.31 -5.97 -18.38
N GLN A 214 6.14 -4.65 -18.51
CA GLN A 214 7.25 -3.70 -18.58
C GLN A 214 8.03 -3.63 -17.26
N GLN A 215 7.35 -3.67 -16.10
CA GLN A 215 8.02 -3.71 -14.80
C GLN A 215 8.87 -4.99 -14.65
N ALA A 216 8.32 -6.15 -15.02
CA ALA A 216 9.07 -7.41 -15.04
C ALA A 216 10.27 -7.34 -16.01
N TYR A 217 10.09 -6.76 -17.19
CA TYR A 217 11.16 -6.58 -18.17
C TYR A 217 12.29 -5.70 -17.64
N ASN A 218 11.95 -4.58 -16.98
CA ASN A 218 12.93 -3.68 -16.36
C ASN A 218 13.69 -4.34 -15.21
N ALA A 219 13.06 -5.30 -14.53
CA ALA A 219 13.69 -6.17 -13.53
C ALA A 219 14.53 -7.32 -14.13
N TYR A 220 14.70 -7.35 -15.46
CA TYR A 220 15.38 -8.42 -16.22
C TYR A 220 14.71 -9.79 -16.12
N ASP A 221 13.45 -9.83 -15.69
CA ASP A 221 12.64 -11.04 -15.63
C ASP A 221 11.84 -11.21 -16.92
N PHE A 222 12.55 -11.64 -17.96
CA PHE A 222 11.97 -11.78 -19.30
C PHE A 222 10.90 -12.88 -19.37
N PHE A 223 10.93 -13.85 -18.44
CA PHE A 223 9.95 -14.94 -18.39
C PHE A 223 8.58 -14.42 -17.91
N ARG A 224 8.55 -13.69 -16.80
CA ARG A 224 7.29 -13.08 -16.32
C ARG A 224 6.82 -11.96 -17.24
N ALA A 225 7.75 -11.19 -17.81
CA ALA A 225 7.42 -10.17 -18.81
C ALA A 225 6.67 -10.78 -20.01
N GLU A 226 7.17 -11.89 -20.56
CA GLU A 226 6.50 -12.62 -21.64
C GLU A 226 5.08 -13.04 -21.24
N GLU A 227 4.92 -13.62 -20.05
CA GLU A 227 3.61 -14.07 -19.57
C GLU A 227 2.59 -12.92 -19.55
N TRP A 228 2.99 -11.76 -19.01
CA TRP A 228 2.14 -10.56 -18.96
C TRP A 228 1.84 -9.97 -20.35
N PHE A 229 2.82 -9.92 -21.26
CA PHE A 229 2.57 -9.41 -22.61
C PHE A 229 1.62 -10.32 -23.42
N ARG A 230 1.70 -11.64 -23.23
CA ARG A 230 0.74 -12.58 -23.84
C ARG A 230 -0.68 -12.36 -23.29
N VAL A 231 -0.82 -12.18 -21.99
CA VAL A 231 -2.11 -11.89 -21.35
C VAL A 231 -2.67 -10.54 -21.85
N ALA A 232 -1.82 -9.52 -22.00
CA ALA A 232 -2.22 -8.23 -22.54
C ALA A 232 -2.71 -8.33 -24.00
N TYR A 233 -1.99 -9.07 -24.85
CA TYR A 233 -2.36 -9.26 -26.26
C TYR A 233 -3.71 -9.98 -26.39
N ASN A 234 -3.92 -11.06 -25.64
CA ASN A 234 -5.18 -11.79 -25.65
C ASN A 234 -6.36 -10.90 -25.19
N ARG A 235 -6.15 -10.08 -24.16
CA ARG A 235 -7.16 -9.14 -23.67
C ARG A 235 -7.53 -8.07 -24.68
N LEU A 236 -6.52 -7.48 -25.34
CA LEU A 236 -6.75 -6.48 -26.37
C LEU A 236 -7.64 -7.05 -27.48
N TRP A 237 -7.41 -8.31 -27.86
CA TRP A 237 -8.26 -9.01 -28.82
C TRP A 237 -9.70 -9.19 -28.31
N GLU A 238 -9.89 -9.64 -27.06
CA GLU A 238 -11.22 -9.78 -26.44
C GLU A 238 -11.98 -8.45 -26.38
N GLU A 239 -11.32 -7.37 -25.96
CA GLU A 239 -11.90 -6.02 -25.83
C GLU A 239 -12.34 -5.45 -27.20
N LEU A 240 -11.53 -5.65 -28.25
CA LEU A 240 -11.89 -5.27 -29.62
C LEU A 240 -13.11 -6.04 -30.12
N HIS A 241 -13.19 -7.34 -29.87
CA HIS A 241 -14.31 -8.18 -30.34
C HIS A 241 -15.62 -7.90 -29.57
N LEU A 242 -15.53 -7.57 -28.27
CA LEU A 242 -16.69 -7.13 -27.49
C LEU A 242 -17.24 -5.80 -28.02
N SER A 243 -16.37 -4.89 -28.46
CA SER A 243 -16.78 -3.64 -29.11
C SER A 243 -17.54 -3.89 -30.42
N ASP A 244 -17.11 -4.85 -31.24
CA ASP A 244 -17.78 -5.21 -32.50
C ASP A 244 -19.17 -5.85 -32.29
N THR A 245 -19.36 -6.65 -31.22
CA THR A 245 -20.68 -7.24 -30.91
C THR A 245 -21.71 -6.21 -30.44
N HIS A 246 -21.29 -5.06 -29.91
CA HIS A 246 -22.18 -3.96 -29.56
C HIS A 246 -22.58 -3.08 -30.76
N PHE A 247 -21.94 -3.25 -31.92
CA PHE A 247 -22.18 -2.53 -33.17
C PHE A 247 -22.75 -3.39 -34.31
N ALA A 248 -23.38 -4.53 -34.00
CA ALA A 248 -24.11 -5.29 -35.02
C ALA A 248 -25.27 -4.43 -35.59
N MET A 249 -25.09 -3.91 -36.81
CA MET A 249 -26.12 -3.20 -37.56
C MET A 249 -27.29 -4.16 -37.86
N GLY A 250 -28.50 -3.79 -37.46
CA GLY A 250 -29.70 -4.44 -37.99
C GLY A 250 -29.85 -4.16 -39.49
N GLU A 251 -30.51 -5.05 -40.22
CA GLU A 251 -30.77 -4.94 -41.67
C GLU A 251 -31.49 -3.63 -42.07
N ASP A 252 -32.01 -2.88 -41.10
CA ASP A 252 -32.73 -1.61 -41.21
C ASP A 252 -31.82 -0.36 -41.10
N GLY A 253 -30.50 -0.50 -40.90
CA GLY A 253 -29.53 0.60 -40.93
C GLY A 253 -29.58 1.57 -39.73
N ASN A 254 -30.16 1.16 -38.60
CA ASN A 254 -30.27 1.99 -37.38
C ASN A 254 -29.62 1.28 -36.17
N PRO A 255 -28.81 1.97 -35.34
CA PRO A 255 -28.14 1.33 -34.20
C PRO A 255 -29.15 0.98 -33.10
N ARG A 256 -29.35 -0.32 -32.85
CA ARG A 256 -30.14 -0.81 -31.71
C ARG A 256 -29.20 -1.11 -30.54
N ARG A 257 -29.22 -0.28 -29.50
CA ARG A 257 -28.69 -0.69 -28.17
C ARG A 257 -29.53 -1.87 -27.68
N GLN A 258 -28.98 -3.07 -27.64
CA GLN A 258 -29.55 -4.15 -26.83
C GLN A 258 -29.46 -3.74 -25.36
N ARG A 259 -30.58 -3.25 -24.80
CA ARG A 259 -30.77 -3.23 -23.35
C ARG A 259 -30.96 -4.69 -22.92
N SER A 260 -29.91 -5.33 -22.41
CA SER A 260 -30.08 -6.57 -21.67
C SER A 260 -30.88 -6.25 -20.41
N SER A 261 -31.98 -6.98 -20.24
CA SER A 261 -32.91 -6.81 -19.15
C SER A 261 -32.38 -7.48 -17.89
N LEU A 262 -32.48 -6.76 -16.76
CA LEU A 262 -32.59 -7.30 -15.41
C LEU A 262 -31.42 -8.18 -14.95
N ALA A 263 -30.25 -7.56 -14.79
CA ALA A 263 -29.35 -7.93 -13.70
C ALA A 263 -29.40 -6.76 -12.71
N GLU A 264 -29.65 -7.06 -11.44
CA GLU A 264 -29.52 -6.10 -10.35
C GLU A 264 -28.18 -5.38 -10.49
N GLU A 265 -28.21 -4.06 -10.66
CA GLU A 265 -27.04 -3.19 -10.56
C GLU A 265 -26.53 -3.31 -9.11
N LYS A 266 -25.73 -4.34 -8.84
CA LYS A 266 -24.62 -4.13 -7.92
C LYS A 266 -23.83 -2.99 -8.55
N GLU A 267 -23.63 -1.92 -7.80
CA GLU A 267 -22.58 -0.95 -8.06
C GLU A 267 -21.25 -1.72 -8.03
N ASP A 268 -20.95 -2.46 -9.10
CA ASP A 268 -19.62 -2.97 -9.37
C ASP A 268 -18.78 -1.72 -9.57
N PHE A 269 -18.04 -1.37 -8.52
CA PHE A 269 -17.13 -0.24 -8.50
C PHE A 269 -16.21 -0.36 -9.72
N ASP A 270 -16.39 0.51 -10.71
CA ASP A 270 -15.63 0.51 -11.93
C ASP A 270 -14.21 1.02 -11.62
N PHE A 271 -13.25 0.10 -11.59
CA PHE A 271 -11.84 0.41 -11.37
C PHE A 271 -11.09 0.75 -12.67
N SER A 272 -11.79 0.90 -13.80
CA SER A 272 -11.17 1.42 -15.00
C SER A 272 -10.67 2.85 -14.73
N ILE A 273 -9.42 3.12 -15.12
CA ILE A 273 -8.85 4.45 -15.02
C ILE A 273 -9.41 5.26 -16.19
N PRO A 274 -10.18 6.33 -15.96
CA PRO A 274 -10.72 7.15 -17.04
C PRO A 274 -9.58 7.67 -17.92
N ASP A 275 -9.74 7.55 -19.24
CA ASP A 275 -8.78 8.00 -20.25
C ASP A 275 -7.40 7.29 -20.26
N GLU A 276 -7.27 6.09 -19.67
CA GLU A 276 -6.05 5.28 -19.85
C GLU A 276 -5.91 4.84 -21.32
N ALA A 277 -4.89 5.37 -22.00
CA ALA A 277 -4.63 5.08 -23.40
C ALA A 277 -4.37 3.58 -23.59
N GLN A 278 -5.23 2.92 -24.36
CA GLN A 278 -5.07 1.50 -24.65
C GLN A 278 -3.86 1.26 -25.56
N PRO A 279 -3.04 0.25 -25.27
CA PRO A 279 -1.90 -0.10 -26.11
C PRO A 279 -2.38 -0.63 -27.45
N THR A 280 -1.63 -0.37 -28.51
CA THR A 280 -1.88 -0.99 -29.82
C THR A 280 -1.37 -2.43 -29.84
N SER A 281 -1.92 -3.26 -30.72
CA SER A 281 -1.44 -4.63 -30.97
C SER A 281 0.07 -4.64 -31.26
N VAL A 282 0.52 -3.72 -32.12
CA VAL A 282 1.94 -3.51 -32.46
C VAL A 282 2.80 -3.26 -31.21
N GLN A 283 2.39 -2.34 -30.31
CA GLN A 283 3.13 -2.04 -29.09
C GLN A 283 3.28 -3.25 -28.17
N VAL A 284 2.23 -4.05 -28.00
CA VAL A 284 2.28 -5.27 -27.17
C VAL A 284 3.18 -6.32 -27.81
N LEU A 285 3.05 -6.53 -29.12
CA LEU A 285 3.85 -7.50 -29.87
C LEU A 285 5.34 -7.13 -29.90
N GLU A 286 5.67 -5.84 -29.99
CA GLU A 286 7.05 -5.36 -29.87
C GLU A 286 7.66 -5.80 -28.55
N HIS A 287 7.02 -5.48 -27.42
CA HIS A 287 7.48 -5.87 -26.10
C HIS A 287 7.62 -7.39 -25.95
N LEU A 288 6.67 -8.16 -26.49
CA LEU A 288 6.71 -9.61 -26.49
C LEU A 288 7.90 -10.15 -27.32
N ALA A 289 8.12 -9.63 -28.53
CA ALA A 289 9.22 -10.03 -29.39
C ALA A 289 10.58 -9.76 -28.72
N TYR A 290 10.73 -8.59 -28.08
CA TYR A 290 11.92 -8.26 -27.30
C TYR A 290 12.14 -9.22 -26.14
N ALA A 291 11.11 -9.48 -25.33
CA ALA A 291 11.22 -10.41 -24.20
C ALA A 291 11.67 -11.81 -24.66
N LEU A 292 11.07 -12.34 -25.74
CA LEU A 292 11.46 -13.62 -26.35
C LEU A 292 12.90 -13.60 -26.89
N GLY A 293 13.30 -12.51 -27.56
CA GLY A 293 14.66 -12.33 -28.06
C GLY A 293 15.71 -12.30 -26.94
N ARG A 294 15.40 -11.66 -25.80
CA ARG A 294 16.26 -11.61 -24.60
C ARG A 294 16.41 -12.98 -23.94
N GLN A 295 15.42 -13.87 -24.08
CA GLN A 295 15.52 -15.27 -23.66
C GLN A 295 16.28 -16.16 -24.66
N GLY A 296 16.67 -15.64 -25.83
CA GLY A 296 17.32 -16.42 -26.88
C GLY A 296 16.35 -17.25 -27.75
N ARG A 297 15.04 -17.04 -27.62
CA ARG A 297 14.00 -17.75 -28.38
C ARG A 297 13.77 -17.07 -29.74
N TYR A 298 14.83 -17.01 -30.55
CA TYR A 298 14.86 -16.22 -31.79
C TYR A 298 13.81 -16.65 -32.83
N ALA A 299 13.50 -17.95 -32.92
CA ALA A 299 12.48 -18.44 -33.85
C ALA A 299 11.07 -17.93 -33.50
N GLU A 300 10.75 -17.87 -32.21
CA GLU A 300 9.46 -17.35 -31.73
C GLU A 300 9.42 -15.83 -31.81
N ALA A 301 10.50 -15.16 -31.41
CA ALA A 301 10.63 -13.71 -31.56
C ALA A 301 10.45 -13.29 -33.02
N LEU A 302 11.06 -14.01 -33.97
CA LEU A 302 10.91 -13.79 -35.41
C LEU A 302 9.46 -13.93 -35.88
N ASN A 303 8.74 -14.93 -35.39
CA ASN A 303 7.32 -15.10 -35.73
C ASN A 303 6.48 -13.93 -35.22
N VAL A 304 6.70 -13.48 -33.98
CA VAL A 304 6.02 -12.31 -33.41
C VAL A 304 6.39 -11.04 -34.19
N THR A 305 7.66 -10.85 -34.54
CA THR A 305 8.11 -9.71 -35.36
C THR A 305 7.45 -9.69 -36.74
N ARG A 306 7.18 -10.84 -37.35
CA ARG A 306 6.46 -10.91 -38.62
C ARG A 306 5.00 -10.49 -38.50
N LEU A 307 4.33 -10.83 -37.39
CA LEU A 307 2.97 -10.33 -37.13
C LEU A 307 2.94 -8.80 -37.05
N ILE A 308 3.98 -8.19 -36.46
CA ILE A 308 4.11 -6.72 -36.46
C ILE A 308 4.23 -6.17 -37.89
N LEU A 309 5.06 -6.80 -38.73
CA LEU A 309 5.27 -6.36 -40.11
C LEU A 309 4.07 -6.64 -41.03
N GLU A 310 3.18 -7.57 -40.67
CA GLU A 310 1.90 -7.78 -41.34
C GLU A 310 0.93 -6.62 -41.08
N GLU A 311 0.94 -6.05 -39.86
CA GLU A 311 0.11 -4.89 -39.48
C GLU A 311 0.75 -3.56 -39.92
N ASP A 312 2.06 -3.39 -39.74
CA ASP A 312 2.85 -2.21 -40.13
C ASP A 312 4.13 -2.62 -40.90
N PRO A 313 4.05 -2.74 -42.25
CA PRO A 313 5.19 -3.14 -43.07
C PRO A 313 6.37 -2.15 -43.05
N ALA A 314 6.15 -0.90 -42.63
CA ALA A 314 7.17 0.14 -42.60
C ALA A 314 7.83 0.28 -41.22
N HIS A 315 7.53 -0.62 -40.28
CA HIS A 315 8.03 -0.54 -38.91
C HIS A 315 9.55 -0.81 -38.84
N GLU A 316 10.35 0.27 -38.79
CA GLU A 316 11.81 0.25 -38.90
C GLU A 316 12.48 -0.71 -37.90
N GLN A 317 12.02 -0.72 -36.66
CA GLN A 317 12.61 -1.51 -35.58
C GLN A 317 12.39 -3.02 -35.80
N SER A 318 11.22 -3.42 -36.31
CA SER A 318 10.90 -4.81 -36.61
C SER A 318 11.66 -5.32 -37.82
N LEU A 319 11.89 -4.48 -38.84
CA LEU A 319 12.74 -4.83 -39.98
C LEU A 319 14.18 -5.15 -39.54
N SER A 320 14.74 -4.31 -38.66
CA SER A 320 16.07 -4.53 -38.07
C SER A 320 16.11 -5.79 -37.19
N ASN A 321 15.11 -5.98 -36.32
CA ASN A 321 15.00 -7.16 -35.46
C ASN A 321 14.83 -8.45 -36.28
N GLU A 322 14.09 -8.41 -37.39
CA GLU A 322 13.89 -9.56 -38.29
C GLU A 322 15.23 -10.02 -38.87
N GLU A 323 16.05 -9.10 -39.39
CA GLU A 323 17.38 -9.40 -39.91
C GLU A 323 18.29 -9.98 -38.81
N PHE A 324 18.25 -9.39 -37.62
CA PHE A 324 19.01 -9.87 -36.47
C PHE A 324 18.63 -11.33 -36.12
N TYR A 325 17.34 -11.62 -35.89
CA TYR A 325 16.90 -12.97 -35.52
C TYR A 325 17.17 -14.01 -36.60
N ARG A 326 16.94 -13.66 -37.89
CA ARG A 326 17.29 -14.54 -39.01
C ARG A 326 18.78 -14.89 -39.02
N THR A 327 19.63 -13.90 -38.77
CA THR A 327 21.09 -14.09 -38.73
C THR A 327 21.51 -15.01 -37.58
N GLN A 328 20.95 -14.83 -36.37
CA GLN A 328 21.25 -15.72 -35.23
C GLN A 328 20.80 -17.17 -35.53
N ILE A 329 19.59 -17.34 -36.06
CA ILE A 329 19.05 -18.67 -36.42
C ILE A 329 19.94 -19.35 -37.48
N GLN A 330 20.41 -18.62 -38.49
CA GLN A 330 21.32 -19.16 -39.52
C GLN A 330 22.67 -19.61 -38.95
N LYS A 331 23.15 -18.97 -37.89
CA LYS A 331 24.36 -19.39 -37.16
C LYS A 331 24.12 -20.63 -36.29
N GLY A 332 22.88 -21.12 -36.20
CA GLY A 332 22.49 -22.19 -35.28
C GLY A 332 22.40 -21.72 -33.83
N GLU A 333 22.28 -20.41 -33.60
CA GLU A 333 22.11 -19.81 -32.28
C GLU A 333 20.62 -19.73 -31.92
N GLY A 334 20.32 -19.82 -30.62
CA GLY A 334 18.97 -19.74 -30.08
C GLY A 334 18.41 -21.06 -29.59
N ILE A 335 17.36 -20.96 -28.79
CA ILE A 335 16.67 -22.09 -28.17
C ILE A 335 15.22 -22.17 -28.65
N ILE A 336 14.65 -23.37 -28.64
CA ILE A 336 13.23 -23.61 -28.95
C ILE A 336 12.50 -23.83 -27.63
N GLY A 337 11.48 -23.01 -27.37
CA GLY A 337 10.73 -23.04 -26.12
C GLY A 337 11.49 -22.43 -24.94
N PRO A 338 10.94 -22.52 -23.72
CA PRO A 338 11.55 -21.95 -22.53
C PRO A 338 12.93 -22.54 -22.28
N ALA A 339 13.86 -21.71 -21.82
CA ALA A 339 15.21 -22.15 -21.47
C ALA A 339 15.14 -23.27 -20.42
N PRO A 340 15.96 -24.33 -20.53
CA PRO A 340 16.06 -25.31 -19.47
C PRO A 340 16.51 -24.61 -18.18
N PRO A 341 16.04 -25.08 -17.00
CA PRO A 341 16.56 -24.59 -15.73
C PRO A 341 18.09 -24.69 -15.70
N PRO A 342 18.80 -23.72 -15.11
CA PRO A 342 20.25 -23.78 -15.02
C PRO A 342 20.68 -25.07 -14.31
N GLU A 343 21.73 -25.73 -14.81
CA GLU A 343 22.26 -26.99 -14.21
C GLU A 343 22.69 -26.80 -12.76
N LYS A 344 23.11 -25.58 -12.40
CA LYS A 344 23.45 -25.20 -11.04
C LYS A 344 22.91 -23.81 -10.75
N LEU A 345 22.03 -23.72 -9.77
CA LEU A 345 21.53 -22.44 -9.28
C LEU A 345 22.63 -21.72 -8.49
N SER A 346 22.57 -20.39 -8.47
CA SER A 346 23.39 -19.66 -7.49
C SER A 346 22.88 -19.96 -6.09
N LYS A 347 23.76 -19.84 -5.09
CA LYS A 347 23.38 -19.98 -3.68
C LYS A 347 22.14 -19.12 -3.31
N LEU A 348 22.07 -17.90 -3.84
CA LEU A 348 20.96 -16.98 -3.60
C LEU A 348 19.65 -17.47 -4.24
N ASP A 349 19.73 -18.03 -5.45
CA ASP A 349 18.57 -18.57 -6.15
C ASP A 349 18.07 -19.86 -5.49
N GLU A 350 18.98 -20.70 -4.98
CA GLU A 350 18.63 -21.88 -4.16
C GLU A 350 17.89 -21.47 -2.88
N GLU A 351 18.41 -20.48 -2.13
CA GLU A 351 17.74 -19.95 -0.95
C GLU A 351 16.35 -19.38 -1.31
N THR A 352 16.26 -18.71 -2.46
CA THR A 352 15.02 -18.13 -2.96
C THR A 352 13.97 -19.19 -3.25
N GLU A 353 14.32 -20.24 -4.00
CA GLU A 353 13.40 -21.32 -4.30
C GLU A 353 12.95 -22.04 -3.02
N ILE A 354 13.86 -22.27 -2.07
CA ILE A 354 13.54 -22.93 -0.79
C ILE A 354 12.50 -22.12 -0.01
N TYR A 355 12.75 -20.82 0.25
CA TYR A 355 11.79 -20.07 1.07
C TYR A 355 10.46 -19.85 0.35
N GLN A 356 10.46 -19.68 -0.98
CA GLN A 356 9.23 -19.55 -1.74
C GLN A 356 8.40 -20.84 -1.70
N ALA A 357 9.05 -22.00 -1.83
CA ALA A 357 8.41 -23.31 -1.65
C ALA A 357 7.79 -23.46 -0.24
N LEU A 358 8.53 -23.08 0.80
CA LEU A 358 7.98 -23.06 2.16
C LEU A 358 6.80 -22.11 2.32
N CYS A 359 6.83 -20.93 1.70
CA CYS A 359 5.71 -19.99 1.71
C CYS A 359 4.45 -20.54 1.02
N ARG A 360 4.61 -21.44 0.04
CA ARG A 360 3.52 -22.20 -0.59
C ARG A 360 3.04 -23.39 0.24
N GLY A 361 3.74 -23.72 1.33
CA GLY A 361 3.47 -24.91 2.15
C GLY A 361 4.00 -26.20 1.51
N GLU A 362 4.92 -26.11 0.54
CA GLU A 362 5.58 -27.28 -0.04
C GLU A 362 6.54 -27.91 0.98
N GLN A 363 6.59 -29.24 0.99
CA GLN A 363 7.47 -29.98 1.89
C GLN A 363 8.88 -30.08 1.28
N VAL A 364 9.75 -29.13 1.64
CA VAL A 364 11.16 -29.09 1.19
C VAL A 364 12.07 -29.92 2.11
N PHE A 365 11.74 -29.99 3.40
CA PHE A 365 12.51 -30.69 4.42
C PHE A 365 11.70 -31.85 5.01
N PRO A 366 12.36 -32.90 5.55
CA PRO A 366 11.67 -33.93 6.33
C PRO A 366 10.88 -33.29 7.49
N PRO A 367 9.65 -33.76 7.77
CA PRO A 367 8.89 -33.22 8.88
C PRO A 367 9.55 -33.61 10.21
N PRO A 368 9.35 -32.83 11.28
CA PRO A 368 9.79 -33.24 12.61
C PRO A 368 9.07 -34.53 13.03
N PRO A 369 9.68 -35.36 13.90
CA PRO A 369 9.04 -36.57 14.40
C PRO A 369 7.69 -36.28 15.08
N ASP A 370 6.65 -37.03 14.73
CA ASP A 370 5.28 -36.83 15.23
C ASP A 370 5.17 -36.90 16.76
N ASP A 371 6.04 -37.65 17.42
CA ASP A 371 6.09 -37.79 18.88
C ASP A 371 6.74 -36.59 19.59
N GLN A 372 7.39 -35.70 18.84
CA GLN A 372 8.09 -34.52 19.37
C GLN A 372 7.38 -33.20 19.08
N VAL A 373 6.35 -33.21 18.23
CA VAL A 373 5.43 -32.09 18.01
C VAL A 373 4.10 -32.37 18.70
N TYR A 374 3.67 -31.47 19.58
CA TYR A 374 2.47 -31.68 20.37
C TYR A 374 1.90 -30.36 20.89
N CYS A 375 0.61 -30.38 21.23
CA CYS A 375 -0.07 -29.30 21.93
C CYS A 375 -0.19 -29.64 23.42
N ARG A 376 0.01 -28.65 24.28
CA ARG A 376 -0.18 -28.79 25.74
C ARG A 376 -0.66 -27.52 26.40
N TYR A 377 -1.20 -27.68 27.60
CA TYR A 377 -1.40 -26.59 28.55
C TYR A 377 -0.12 -26.39 29.35
N TYR A 378 0.55 -25.25 29.15
CA TYR A 378 1.84 -24.90 29.71
C TYR A 378 1.67 -23.87 30.85
N VAL A 379 2.36 -24.09 31.98
CA VAL A 379 2.32 -23.20 33.15
C VAL A 379 3.75 -22.71 33.45
N PRO A 380 4.24 -21.67 32.76
CA PRO A 380 5.61 -21.16 32.94
C PRO A 380 5.82 -20.41 34.27
N HIS A 381 4.75 -19.84 34.82
CA HIS A 381 4.81 -18.91 35.95
C HIS A 381 3.56 -19.05 36.82
N PRO A 382 3.61 -18.76 38.13
CA PRO A 382 2.44 -18.81 39.01
C PRO A 382 1.21 -18.02 38.52
N TYR A 383 1.43 -16.99 37.69
CA TYR A 383 0.39 -16.23 37.00
C TYR A 383 -0.54 -17.11 36.15
N TYR A 384 -0.03 -18.19 35.55
CA TYR A 384 -0.79 -19.07 34.64
C TYR A 384 -1.36 -20.32 35.34
N LYS A 385 -1.44 -20.35 36.68
CA LYS A 385 -2.01 -21.50 37.41
C LYS A 385 -3.51 -21.72 37.16
N ILE A 386 -4.29 -20.64 37.02
CA ILE A 386 -5.75 -20.69 36.84
C ILE A 386 -6.14 -20.62 35.36
N GLY A 387 -5.24 -20.16 34.49
CA GLY A 387 -5.39 -20.19 33.04
C GLY A 387 -4.06 -20.58 32.40
N PRO A 388 -3.76 -21.88 32.25
CA PRO A 388 -2.56 -22.34 31.56
C PRO A 388 -2.50 -21.84 30.12
N VAL A 389 -1.28 -21.55 29.65
CA VAL A 389 -1.04 -21.11 28.28
C VAL A 389 -1.24 -22.29 27.33
N LYS A 390 -1.94 -22.07 26.21
CA LYS A 390 -2.02 -23.05 25.13
C LYS A 390 -0.74 -22.99 24.33
N GLU A 391 0.08 -24.02 24.40
CA GLU A 391 1.36 -24.13 23.68
C GLU A 391 1.28 -25.23 22.62
N GLU A 392 1.77 -24.94 21.43
CA GLU A 392 2.00 -25.88 20.35
C GLU A 392 3.49 -25.88 19.99
N VAL A 393 4.11 -27.06 20.02
CA VAL A 393 5.50 -27.24 19.59
C VAL A 393 5.52 -27.53 18.09
N LEU A 394 5.95 -26.55 17.30
CA LEU A 394 6.02 -26.63 15.84
C LEU A 394 7.31 -27.32 15.35
N TYR A 395 8.40 -27.14 16.10
CA TYR A 395 9.67 -27.79 15.83
C TYR A 395 10.42 -28.06 17.15
N PRO A 396 11.00 -29.26 17.34
CA PRO A 396 11.55 -29.65 18.65
C PRO A 396 12.97 -29.11 18.92
N ASP A 397 13.86 -29.12 17.92
CA ASP A 397 15.24 -28.60 18.04
C ASP A 397 15.72 -27.97 16.71
N PRO A 398 15.93 -26.65 16.64
CA PRO A 398 15.70 -25.67 17.69
C PRO A 398 14.22 -25.59 18.04
N ARG A 399 13.93 -25.33 19.31
CA ARG A 399 12.55 -25.31 19.81
C ARG A 399 11.81 -24.08 19.26
N ILE A 400 10.91 -24.30 18.31
CA ILE A 400 10.02 -23.29 17.72
C ILE A 400 8.61 -23.60 18.19
N ILE A 401 7.98 -22.64 18.85
CA ILE A 401 6.67 -22.84 19.48
C ILE A 401 5.70 -21.72 19.16
N MET A 402 4.42 -22.05 19.27
CA MET A 402 3.32 -21.12 19.18
C MET A 402 2.55 -21.12 20.50
N TRP A 403 2.32 -19.94 21.07
CA TRP A 403 1.42 -19.75 22.19
C TRP A 403 0.14 -19.06 21.73
N TYR A 404 -1.02 -19.56 22.12
CA TYR A 404 -2.32 -19.02 21.72
C TYR A 404 -2.99 -18.24 22.85
N ASP A 405 -3.82 -17.27 22.47
CA ASP A 405 -4.61 -16.43 23.39
C ASP A 405 -3.78 -15.67 24.42
N VAL A 406 -2.59 -15.20 24.03
CA VAL A 406 -1.62 -14.50 24.91
C VAL A 406 -1.71 -12.97 24.83
N ILE A 407 -2.48 -12.43 23.89
CA ILE A 407 -2.83 -11.02 23.80
C ILE A 407 -4.32 -10.84 23.49
N TYR A 408 -4.97 -9.91 24.20
CA TYR A 408 -6.42 -9.72 24.08
C TYR A 408 -6.79 -8.74 22.96
N PRO A 409 -7.98 -8.86 22.34
CA PRO A 409 -8.43 -7.96 21.28
C PRO A 409 -8.35 -6.47 21.64
N SER A 410 -8.72 -6.09 22.87
CA SER A 410 -8.63 -4.70 23.34
C SER A 410 -7.20 -4.18 23.45
N GLU A 411 -6.24 -5.07 23.75
CA GLU A 411 -4.83 -4.72 23.81
C GLU A 411 -4.24 -4.57 22.41
N VAL A 412 -4.65 -5.45 21.48
CA VAL A 412 -4.32 -5.35 20.06
C VAL A 412 -4.73 -3.99 19.50
N GLU A 413 -6.00 -3.59 19.71
CA GLU A 413 -6.53 -2.31 19.24
C GLU A 413 -5.74 -1.14 19.83
N ARG A 414 -5.51 -1.15 21.14
CA ARG A 414 -4.73 -0.09 21.81
C ARG A 414 -3.30 0.01 21.30
N ILE A 415 -2.63 -1.12 21.08
CA ILE A 415 -1.26 -1.15 20.54
C ILE A 415 -1.23 -0.59 19.11
N GLN A 416 -2.21 -0.95 18.27
CA GLN A 416 -2.32 -0.40 16.92
C GLN A 416 -2.55 1.13 16.94
N GLU A 417 -3.43 1.64 17.81
CA GLU A 417 -3.65 3.08 18.02
C GLU A 417 -2.36 3.82 18.38
N LEU A 418 -1.57 3.28 19.30
CA LEU A 418 -0.30 3.87 19.75
C LEU A 418 0.76 3.84 18.63
N ALA A 419 0.76 2.78 17.82
CA ALA A 419 1.71 2.56 16.75
C ALA A 419 1.44 3.42 15.50
N LEU A 420 0.18 3.58 15.09
CA LEU A 420 -0.24 4.29 13.88
C LEU A 420 0.47 5.64 13.65
N PRO A 421 0.47 6.61 14.59
CA PRO A 421 1.13 7.90 14.38
C PRO A 421 2.67 7.80 14.33
N ARG A 422 3.24 6.70 14.85
CA ARG A 422 4.68 6.45 14.97
C ARG A 422 5.23 5.55 13.86
N LEU A 423 4.38 4.98 13.00
CA LEU A 423 4.83 4.14 11.89
C LEU A 423 5.74 4.94 10.97
N ARG A 424 6.94 4.42 10.75
CA ARG A 424 7.91 4.92 9.78
C ARG A 424 8.39 3.77 8.92
N ARG A 425 8.89 4.05 7.72
CA ARG A 425 9.47 3.01 6.86
C ARG A 425 10.54 2.26 7.64
N ALA A 426 10.48 0.93 7.63
CA ALA A 426 11.46 0.13 8.34
C ALA A 426 12.83 0.33 7.70
N THR A 427 13.79 0.84 8.46
CA THR A 427 15.19 0.91 8.06
C THR A 427 15.90 -0.35 8.54
N VAL A 428 16.87 -0.82 7.76
CA VAL A 428 17.75 -1.91 8.15
C VAL A 428 19.17 -1.40 8.20
N LYS A 429 19.96 -1.94 9.13
CA LYS A 429 21.38 -1.64 9.21
C LYS A 429 22.09 -2.43 8.11
N ASN A 430 22.68 -1.72 7.15
CA ASN A 430 23.46 -2.36 6.10
C ASN A 430 24.68 -3.06 6.75
N PRO A 431 24.88 -4.37 6.55
CA PRO A 431 25.92 -5.14 7.22
C PRO A 431 27.35 -4.75 6.79
N VAL A 432 27.49 -4.12 5.61
CA VAL A 432 28.77 -3.67 5.06
C VAL A 432 29.09 -2.25 5.50
N THR A 433 28.12 -1.33 5.38
CA THR A 433 28.34 0.11 5.65
C THR A 433 28.04 0.51 7.09
N GLY A 434 27.30 -0.32 7.84
CA GLY A 434 26.83 -0.05 9.20
C GLY A 434 25.76 1.05 9.29
N LYS A 435 25.32 1.63 8.17
CA LYS A 435 24.32 2.71 8.12
C LYS A 435 22.91 2.15 8.05
N LEU A 436 21.96 2.90 8.61
CA LEU A 436 20.53 2.63 8.42
C LEU A 436 20.14 3.04 7.00
N GLU A 437 19.70 2.07 6.19
CA GLU A 437 19.29 2.26 4.80
C GLU A 437 17.87 1.71 4.60
N ASN A 438 17.13 2.32 3.66
CA ASN A 438 15.86 1.76 3.19
C ASN A 438 16.20 0.57 2.29
N ALA A 439 15.85 -0.64 2.72
CA ALA A 439 16.11 -1.83 1.92
C ALA A 439 14.93 -2.19 1.03
N HIS A 440 15.20 -2.42 -0.25
CA HIS A 440 14.25 -3.03 -1.19
C HIS A 440 13.81 -4.44 -0.76
N TYR A 441 14.57 -5.09 0.14
CA TYR A 441 14.30 -6.44 0.65
C TYR A 441 13.45 -6.50 1.94
N ARG A 442 12.97 -5.34 2.43
CA ARG A 442 12.02 -5.24 3.55
C ARG A 442 10.94 -4.21 3.24
N THR A 443 9.73 -4.68 2.93
CA THR A 443 8.59 -3.82 2.60
C THR A 443 7.60 -3.81 3.77
N SER A 444 7.91 -2.99 4.78
CA SER A 444 7.07 -2.82 5.98
C SER A 444 7.28 -1.44 6.62
N LYS A 445 6.30 -0.98 7.41
CA LYS A 445 6.47 0.13 8.34
C LYS A 445 6.56 -0.39 9.77
N SER A 446 7.34 0.28 10.61
CA SER A 446 7.53 -0.11 12.01
C SER A 446 7.45 1.09 12.95
N ALA A 447 7.01 0.84 14.17
CA ALA A 447 6.95 1.76 15.29
C ALA A 447 7.51 1.07 16.54
N TRP A 448 8.14 1.83 17.43
CA TRP A 448 8.65 1.32 18.70
C TRP A 448 7.83 1.91 19.84
N LEU A 449 7.34 1.04 20.73
CA LEU A 449 6.55 1.43 21.89
C LEU A 449 7.34 1.08 23.16
N GLN A 450 7.78 2.12 23.86
CA GLN A 450 8.55 2.01 25.09
C GLN A 450 7.73 1.42 26.25
N ASP A 451 8.43 0.78 27.18
CA ASP A 451 7.83 0.40 28.44
C ASP A 451 7.30 1.63 29.20
N GLY A 452 6.08 1.52 29.74
CA GLY A 452 5.42 2.63 30.43
C GLY A 452 4.86 3.74 29.55
N LEU A 453 4.96 3.66 28.21
CA LEU A 453 4.28 4.57 27.29
C LEU A 453 2.75 4.58 27.50
N ASP A 454 2.19 3.40 27.79
CA ASP A 454 0.78 3.19 28.09
C ASP A 454 0.65 2.00 29.06
N GLU A 455 -0.47 1.88 29.75
CA GLU A 455 -0.73 0.74 30.64
C GLU A 455 -0.63 -0.59 29.88
N VAL A 456 -1.04 -0.61 28.60
CA VAL A 456 -0.95 -1.82 27.77
C VAL A 456 0.50 -2.25 27.55
N THR A 457 1.44 -1.32 27.33
CA THR A 457 2.84 -1.68 27.04
C THR A 457 3.49 -2.28 28.27
N HIS A 458 3.23 -1.69 29.45
CA HIS A 458 3.72 -2.22 30.72
C HIS A 458 3.15 -3.61 31.04
N ARG A 459 1.84 -3.79 30.86
CA ARG A 459 1.18 -5.08 31.09
C ARG A 459 1.69 -6.15 30.13
N MET A 460 1.94 -5.79 28.86
CA MET A 460 2.52 -6.71 27.88
C MET A 460 3.93 -7.15 28.30
N ASN A 461 4.81 -6.24 28.72
CA ASN A 461 6.14 -6.60 29.20
C ASN A 461 6.11 -7.55 30.40
N GLN A 462 5.24 -7.30 31.39
CA GLN A 462 5.05 -8.21 32.52
C GLN A 462 4.54 -9.60 32.08
N ARG A 463 3.62 -9.65 31.12
CA ARG A 463 3.10 -10.91 30.58
C ARG A 463 4.15 -11.68 29.80
N ILE A 464 4.94 -11.00 28.98
CA ILE A 464 6.05 -11.57 28.22
C ILE A 464 7.09 -12.17 29.16
N HIS A 465 7.44 -11.46 30.25
CA HIS A 465 8.30 -11.99 31.31
C HIS A 465 7.73 -13.29 31.90
N ALA A 466 6.45 -13.28 32.31
CA ALA A 466 5.80 -14.44 32.89
C ALA A 466 5.66 -15.62 31.91
N LEU A 467 5.56 -15.34 30.61
CA LEU A 467 5.38 -16.35 29.56
C LEU A 467 6.70 -17.02 29.18
N THR A 468 7.74 -16.22 28.94
CA THR A 468 9.04 -16.67 28.45
C THR A 468 9.99 -17.07 29.58
N GLY A 469 9.79 -16.54 30.78
CA GLY A 469 10.73 -16.64 31.89
C GLY A 469 12.00 -15.80 31.73
N LEU A 470 12.13 -15.03 30.64
CA LEU A 470 13.29 -14.18 30.36
C LEU A 470 13.14 -12.80 31.02
N ALA A 471 14.27 -12.23 31.43
CA ALA A 471 14.34 -10.88 31.98
C ALA A 471 13.98 -9.84 30.90
N MET A 472 13.27 -8.76 31.28
CA MET A 472 12.80 -7.72 30.37
C MET A 472 13.61 -6.43 30.46
N GLU A 473 14.45 -6.29 31.48
CA GLU A 473 15.19 -5.07 31.82
C GLU A 473 16.13 -4.60 30.70
N THR A 474 16.62 -5.54 29.90
CA THR A 474 17.52 -5.33 28.76
C THR A 474 16.86 -5.72 27.45
N ALA A 475 15.59 -6.13 27.45
CA ALA A 475 14.87 -6.45 26.23
C ALA A 475 14.58 -5.17 25.44
N GLU A 476 14.50 -5.29 24.12
CA GLU A 476 14.16 -4.14 23.27
C GLU A 476 12.68 -3.74 23.44
N ASP A 477 12.39 -2.48 23.13
CA ASP A 477 11.02 -1.94 23.12
C ASP A 477 10.09 -2.77 22.21
N LEU A 478 8.78 -2.69 22.44
CA LEU A 478 7.80 -3.39 21.60
C LEU A 478 7.84 -2.83 20.18
N GLN A 479 8.36 -3.60 19.22
CA GLN A 479 8.36 -3.20 17.81
C GLN A 479 7.08 -3.64 17.13
N VAL A 480 6.20 -2.69 16.82
CA VAL A 480 4.99 -2.94 16.04
C VAL A 480 5.27 -2.76 14.56
N GLY A 481 5.06 -3.79 13.76
CA GLY A 481 5.20 -3.78 12.31
C GLY A 481 3.86 -3.91 11.58
N ASN A 482 3.69 -3.16 10.48
CA ASN A 482 2.63 -3.37 9.51
C ASN A 482 3.22 -3.69 8.13
N TYR A 483 2.77 -4.81 7.55
CA TYR A 483 3.13 -5.23 6.20
C TYR A 483 1.96 -4.93 5.26
N GLY A 484 2.22 -4.11 4.25
CA GLY A 484 1.31 -3.81 3.15
C GLY A 484 1.15 -4.95 2.14
N ILE A 485 0.65 -4.63 0.95
CA ILE A 485 0.48 -5.59 -0.15
C ILE A 485 1.87 -6.08 -0.57
N GLY A 486 2.05 -7.40 -0.64
CA GLY A 486 3.36 -8.02 -0.93
C GLY A 486 4.43 -7.68 0.10
N GLY A 487 4.05 -7.14 1.27
CA GLY A 487 4.98 -6.85 2.35
C GLY A 487 5.67 -8.12 2.80
N TYR A 488 7.00 -8.14 2.69
CA TYR A 488 7.83 -9.29 3.03
C TYR A 488 9.09 -8.83 3.75
N TYR A 489 9.77 -9.79 4.39
CA TYR A 489 11.10 -9.57 4.91
C TYR A 489 11.99 -10.72 4.49
N ALA A 490 13.03 -10.39 3.72
CA ALA A 490 13.99 -11.33 3.16
C ALA A 490 14.67 -12.21 4.23
N PRO A 491 15.32 -13.33 3.80
CA PRO A 491 16.00 -14.23 4.72
C PRO A 491 16.99 -13.50 5.63
N HIS A 492 16.80 -13.63 6.94
CA HIS A 492 17.62 -12.94 7.93
C HIS A 492 17.78 -13.75 9.22
N PHE A 493 18.68 -13.26 10.05
CA PHE A 493 18.84 -13.66 11.43
C PHE A 493 18.39 -12.52 12.33
N ASP A 494 17.82 -12.86 13.48
CA ASP A 494 17.51 -11.87 14.50
C ASP A 494 18.72 -11.53 15.38
N PHE A 495 19.78 -12.33 15.36
CA PHE A 495 21.02 -12.07 16.10
C PHE A 495 22.10 -11.48 15.18
N GLY A 496 23.00 -10.69 15.76
CA GLY A 496 24.15 -10.15 15.05
C GLY A 496 25.25 -11.18 14.85
N ARG A 497 25.85 -11.24 13.66
CA ARG A 497 26.91 -12.21 13.32
C ARG A 497 28.30 -11.63 13.55
N LYS A 498 29.28 -12.50 13.83
CA LYS A 498 30.68 -12.10 14.11
C LYS A 498 31.35 -11.32 12.97
N ARG A 499 30.89 -11.49 11.72
CA ARG A 499 31.43 -10.81 10.53
C ARG A 499 30.81 -9.43 10.30
N GLU A 500 29.69 -9.14 10.94
CA GLU A 500 28.95 -7.89 10.77
C GLU A 500 29.55 -6.82 11.69
N LYS A 501 29.73 -5.60 11.15
CA LYS A 501 30.20 -4.47 11.96
C LYS A 501 29.08 -3.96 12.85
N ASP A 502 29.36 -3.79 14.15
CA ASP A 502 28.40 -3.30 15.14
C ASP A 502 27.07 -4.08 15.11
N ALA A 503 27.16 -5.41 14.95
CA ALA A 503 26.03 -6.30 14.68
C ALA A 503 24.97 -6.32 15.79
N PHE A 504 25.36 -5.99 17.02
CA PHE A 504 24.47 -5.90 18.17
C PHE A 504 24.95 -4.81 19.13
N GLU A 505 24.06 -4.40 20.02
CA GLU A 505 24.38 -3.44 21.07
C GLU A 505 25.44 -4.04 22.03
N VAL A 506 26.63 -3.46 22.03
CA VAL A 506 27.76 -3.95 22.84
C VAL A 506 27.42 -3.97 24.34
N GLN A 507 26.54 -3.07 24.81
CA GLN A 507 26.20 -2.94 26.23
C GLN A 507 25.32 -4.07 26.78
N ASN A 508 24.39 -4.56 25.96
CA ASN A 508 23.40 -5.57 26.38
C ASN A 508 23.70 -6.96 25.80
N GLY A 509 24.61 -7.05 24.83
CA GLY A 509 24.98 -8.29 24.17
C GLY A 509 24.06 -8.60 22.99
N ASN A 510 24.16 -9.82 22.49
CA ASN A 510 23.43 -10.24 21.30
C ASN A 510 21.97 -10.60 21.64
N ARG A 511 21.11 -10.73 20.62
CA ARG A 511 19.70 -11.08 20.81
C ARG A 511 19.57 -12.59 21.00
N VAL A 512 19.24 -13.02 22.22
CA VAL A 512 19.19 -14.44 22.63
C VAL A 512 17.91 -15.15 22.18
N ALA A 513 16.79 -14.44 22.09
CA ALA A 513 15.50 -14.98 21.69
C ALA A 513 14.64 -13.93 21.01
N THR A 514 13.64 -14.40 20.27
CA THR A 514 12.61 -13.58 19.66
C THR A 514 11.24 -14.09 20.08
N ILE A 515 10.34 -13.15 20.41
CA ILE A 515 8.90 -13.40 20.45
C ILE A 515 8.22 -12.48 19.44
N ILE A 516 7.32 -13.05 18.64
CA ILE A 516 6.50 -12.33 17.65
C ILE A 516 5.03 -12.56 17.95
N PHE A 517 4.32 -11.50 18.35
CA PHE A 517 2.87 -11.53 18.50
C PHE A 517 2.20 -11.21 17.17
N TYR A 518 1.17 -11.96 16.80
CA TYR A 518 0.36 -11.68 15.62
C TYR A 518 -0.90 -10.93 16.05
N LEU A 519 -1.01 -9.68 15.59
CA LEU A 519 -2.06 -8.75 16.00
C LEU A 519 -3.30 -8.84 15.10
N THR A 520 -3.14 -9.37 13.88
CA THR A 520 -4.24 -9.57 12.92
C THR A 520 -4.21 -10.97 12.32
N ASP A 521 -5.39 -11.44 11.90
CA ASP A 521 -5.50 -12.64 11.08
C ASP A 521 -5.13 -12.31 9.63
N VAL A 522 -4.33 -13.18 9.02
CA VAL A 522 -3.96 -13.07 7.61
C VAL A 522 -4.68 -14.17 6.85
N LYS A 523 -5.51 -13.82 5.88
CA LYS A 523 -6.34 -14.79 5.15
C LYS A 523 -5.50 -15.75 4.32
N ALA A 524 -4.46 -15.24 3.65
CA ALA A 524 -3.52 -16.05 2.89
C ALA A 524 -2.11 -15.43 2.85
N GLY A 525 -1.09 -16.28 2.88
CA GLY A 525 0.31 -15.87 2.94
C GLY A 525 0.73 -15.34 4.32
N GLY A 526 1.82 -14.57 4.39
CA GLY A 526 2.23 -13.90 5.62
C GLY A 526 2.85 -14.81 6.71
N ALA A 527 3.11 -16.09 6.44
CA ALA A 527 3.78 -16.99 7.37
C ALA A 527 5.22 -16.56 7.69
N THR A 528 5.75 -16.98 8.83
CA THR A 528 7.20 -16.95 9.11
C THR A 528 7.75 -18.34 8.83
N VAL A 529 8.68 -18.46 7.88
CA VAL A 529 9.25 -19.76 7.47
C VAL A 529 10.75 -19.83 7.77
N PHE A 530 11.21 -20.96 8.26
CA PHE A 530 12.62 -21.20 8.61
C PHE A 530 13.30 -21.96 7.49
N ASN A 531 14.13 -21.26 6.70
CA ASN A 531 14.62 -21.76 5.42
C ASN A 531 15.72 -22.84 5.53
N ARG A 532 16.16 -23.19 6.74
CA ARG A 532 17.07 -24.32 6.99
C ARG A 532 16.42 -25.55 7.64
N LEU A 533 15.16 -25.42 8.07
CA LEU A 533 14.45 -26.45 8.84
C LEU A 533 13.14 -26.86 8.18
N GLY A 534 12.51 -25.95 7.44
CA GLY A 534 11.15 -26.14 6.91
C GLY A 534 10.04 -25.85 7.92
N ALA A 535 10.38 -25.41 9.13
CA ALA A 535 9.38 -25.00 10.11
C ALA A 535 8.60 -23.77 9.62
N LEU A 536 7.29 -23.75 9.89
CA LEU A 536 6.36 -22.74 9.42
C LEU A 536 5.48 -22.27 10.57
N VAL A 537 5.50 -20.97 10.85
CA VAL A 537 4.69 -20.31 11.86
C VAL A 537 3.61 -19.48 11.16
N LYS A 538 2.36 -19.89 11.28
CA LYS A 538 1.21 -19.19 10.66
C LYS A 538 0.79 -18.01 11.53
N PRO A 539 0.49 -16.83 10.93
CA PRO A 539 -0.07 -15.72 11.67
C PRO A 539 -1.48 -16.06 12.14
N VAL A 540 -1.69 -16.08 13.46
CA VAL A 540 -3.00 -16.28 14.11
C VAL A 540 -3.21 -15.15 15.10
N ARG A 541 -4.27 -14.36 14.94
CA ARG A 541 -4.52 -13.23 15.84
C ARG A 541 -4.57 -13.69 17.29
N GLY A 542 -3.89 -12.95 18.17
CA GLY A 542 -3.87 -13.26 19.59
C GLY A 542 -2.79 -14.25 20.00
N ALA A 543 -2.09 -14.85 19.04
CA ALA A 543 -1.05 -15.84 19.27
C ALA A 543 0.36 -15.22 19.17
N ALA A 544 1.36 -15.86 19.79
CA ALA A 544 2.76 -15.47 19.70
C ALA A 544 3.69 -16.64 19.32
N GLY A 545 4.53 -16.44 18.31
CA GLY A 545 5.61 -17.35 17.97
C GLY A 545 6.85 -17.06 18.81
N PHE A 546 7.59 -18.10 19.20
CA PHE A 546 8.79 -17.95 20.00
C PHE A 546 9.88 -18.95 19.61
N TRP A 547 11.12 -18.49 19.58
CA TRP A 547 12.32 -19.30 19.39
C TRP A 547 13.54 -18.63 20.04
N TYR A 548 14.57 -19.44 20.31
CA TYR A 548 15.88 -18.94 20.70
C TYR A 548 16.76 -18.73 19.45
N ASN A 549 17.41 -17.58 19.38
CA ASN A 549 18.30 -17.20 18.28
C ASN A 549 19.74 -17.69 18.49
N LEU A 550 20.15 -17.85 19.74
CA LEU A 550 21.49 -18.28 20.13
C LEU A 550 21.40 -19.65 20.80
N HIS A 551 22.45 -20.45 20.72
CA HIS A 551 22.65 -21.60 21.60
C HIS A 551 22.90 -21.14 23.06
N PRO A 552 22.80 -22.04 24.06
CA PRO A 552 23.15 -21.71 25.45
C PRO A 552 24.60 -21.22 25.61
N SER A 553 25.49 -21.52 24.65
CA SER A 553 26.87 -21.01 24.63
C SER A 553 27.00 -19.54 24.18
N GLY A 554 25.91 -18.90 23.75
CA GLY A 554 25.92 -17.54 23.15
C GLY A 554 26.32 -17.51 21.67
N GLU A 555 26.61 -18.67 21.05
CA GLU A 555 26.83 -18.74 19.60
C GLU A 555 25.48 -18.68 18.88
N GLY A 556 25.42 -18.00 17.73
CA GLY A 556 24.21 -17.93 16.92
C GLY A 556 23.82 -19.28 16.32
N ASP A 557 22.54 -19.62 16.35
CA ASP A 557 22.00 -20.84 15.75
C ASP A 557 21.63 -20.54 14.29
N LEU A 558 22.43 -20.99 13.32
CA LEU A 558 22.22 -20.67 11.91
C LEU A 558 20.95 -21.31 11.35
N ARG A 559 20.40 -22.33 12.04
CA ARG A 559 19.14 -22.99 11.67
C ARG A 559 17.93 -22.07 11.85
N THR A 560 18.08 -21.01 12.65
CA THR A 560 17.02 -20.01 12.91
C THR A 560 16.87 -18.96 11.81
N ARG A 561 17.62 -19.08 10.70
CA ARG A 561 17.43 -18.23 9.53
C ARG A 561 15.99 -18.34 9.05
N HIS A 562 15.34 -17.19 8.90
CA HIS A 562 13.91 -17.17 8.60
C HIS A 562 13.51 -15.99 7.71
N VAL A 563 12.30 -16.10 7.17
CA VAL A 563 11.69 -15.19 6.20
C VAL A 563 10.29 -14.87 6.66
N ALA A 564 9.86 -13.62 6.51
CA ALA A 564 8.44 -13.29 6.54
C ALA A 564 7.89 -13.38 5.11
N CYS A 565 7.09 -14.42 4.86
CA CYS A 565 6.46 -14.63 3.56
C CYS A 565 5.61 -13.41 3.16
N PRO A 566 5.58 -13.04 1.87
CA PRO A 566 4.71 -11.98 1.38
C PRO A 566 3.25 -12.22 1.76
N VAL A 567 2.54 -11.17 2.19
CA VAL A 567 1.10 -11.26 2.45
C VAL A 567 0.35 -11.36 1.13
N LEU A 568 -0.32 -12.48 0.88
CA LEU A 568 -1.11 -12.70 -0.35
C LEU A 568 -2.49 -12.05 -0.22
N VAL A 569 -3.16 -12.23 0.91
CA VAL A 569 -4.47 -11.64 1.18
C VAL A 569 -4.56 -11.17 2.63
N GLY A 570 -4.92 -9.90 2.81
CA GLY A 570 -5.17 -9.27 4.11
C GLY A 570 -4.08 -8.27 4.49
N SER A 571 -3.97 -8.00 5.79
CA SER A 571 -2.94 -7.12 6.35
C SER A 571 -2.30 -7.80 7.54
N LYS A 572 -0.97 -7.87 7.56
CA LYS A 572 -0.22 -8.49 8.65
C LYS A 572 0.30 -7.42 9.59
N TRP A 573 -0.22 -7.42 10.81
CA TRP A 573 0.32 -6.68 11.93
C TRP A 573 0.99 -7.62 12.91
N VAL A 574 2.20 -7.25 13.32
CA VAL A 574 2.98 -8.01 14.29
C VAL A 574 3.58 -7.10 15.34
N MET A 575 3.87 -7.67 16.50
CA MET A 575 4.65 -7.00 17.54
C MET A 575 5.81 -7.91 17.94
N ASN A 576 7.03 -7.49 17.63
CA ASN A 576 8.26 -8.21 17.95
C ASN A 576 8.85 -7.69 19.26
N VAL A 577 9.43 -8.60 20.04
CA VAL A 577 10.32 -8.27 21.14
C VAL A 577 11.55 -9.15 21.06
N TRP A 578 12.72 -8.51 21.14
CA TRP A 578 14.00 -9.18 21.17
C TRP A 578 14.60 -9.10 22.56
N PHE A 579 15.07 -10.25 23.05
CA PHE A 579 15.70 -10.35 24.36
C PHE A 579 17.21 -10.33 24.19
N HIS A 580 17.92 -9.56 24.99
CA HIS A 580 19.38 -9.54 25.00
C HIS A 580 19.97 -10.56 25.99
N GLU A 581 21.24 -10.93 25.78
CA GLU A 581 21.98 -11.86 26.65
C GLU A 581 22.11 -11.35 28.09
N ARG A 582 22.37 -10.05 28.28
CA ARG A 582 22.53 -9.44 29.60
C ARG A 582 21.26 -9.58 30.41
N GLY A 583 21.37 -10.04 31.66
CA GLY A 583 20.23 -10.30 32.55
C GLY A 583 19.67 -11.72 32.45
N GLN A 584 20.17 -12.54 31.52
CA GLN A 584 19.75 -13.93 31.34
C GLN A 584 20.74 -14.96 31.89
N GLU A 585 21.86 -14.52 32.48
CA GLU A 585 23.00 -15.36 32.86
C GLU A 585 22.61 -16.51 33.81
N PHE A 586 21.68 -16.24 34.72
CA PHE A 586 21.18 -17.22 35.68
C PHE A 586 19.86 -17.88 35.25
N ARG A 587 19.24 -17.37 34.19
CA ARG A 587 17.96 -17.88 33.64
C ARG A 587 18.20 -18.88 32.53
N ARG A 588 19.30 -18.72 31.80
CA ARG A 588 19.73 -19.52 30.68
C ARG A 588 21.21 -19.85 30.80
N PRO A 589 21.58 -20.75 31.73
CA PRO A 589 22.98 -21.09 31.95
C PRO A 589 23.57 -21.80 30.74
N CYS A 590 24.87 -21.60 30.50
CA CYS A 590 25.62 -22.35 29.50
C CYS A 590 25.58 -23.86 29.80
N GLU A 591 25.58 -24.67 28.74
CA GLU A 591 25.75 -26.11 28.87
C GLU A 591 27.19 -26.48 29.28
N LEU A 592 27.35 -27.63 29.95
CA LEU A 592 28.66 -28.14 30.37
C LEU A 592 29.54 -28.54 29.18
N THR A 593 28.93 -28.86 28.05
CA THR A 593 29.60 -29.21 26.80
C THR A 593 29.28 -28.17 25.75
N ARG A 594 30.30 -27.70 25.03
CA ARG A 594 30.08 -26.84 23.87
C ARG A 594 29.48 -27.68 22.75
N GLY A 595 28.28 -27.32 22.30
CA GLY A 595 27.66 -27.89 21.10
C GLY A 595 28.51 -27.66 19.84
N PRO A 596 28.16 -28.28 18.71
CA PRO A 596 28.85 -28.05 17.45
C PRO A 596 28.82 -26.57 17.09
N VAL A 597 30.00 -26.00 16.77
CA VAL A 597 30.08 -24.63 16.25
C VAL A 597 29.71 -24.69 14.79
N GLU A 598 28.55 -24.15 14.44
CA GLU A 598 28.13 -24.04 13.05
C GLU A 598 29.03 -23.03 12.32
N ILE A 599 29.59 -23.44 11.18
CA ILE A 599 30.44 -22.58 10.36
C ILE A 599 29.52 -21.77 9.45
N ASP A 600 29.60 -20.44 9.59
CA ASP A 600 28.92 -19.49 8.71
C ASP A 600 29.28 -19.75 7.23
N ASP A 601 28.27 -20.17 6.46
CA ASP A 601 28.34 -20.62 5.07
C ASP A 601 28.37 -19.48 4.04
N GLY A 602 28.45 -18.23 4.52
CA GLY A 602 28.68 -17.05 3.71
C GLY A 602 27.42 -16.37 3.18
N PHE A 603 26.25 -16.64 3.76
CA PHE A 603 24.99 -15.93 3.50
C PHE A 603 24.71 -14.82 4.49
#